data_AF-A0A6G7C2C2-F1
#
_entry.id   AF-A0A6G7C2C2-F1
#
_cell.length_a   1.000
_cell.length_b   1.000
_cell.length_c   1.000
_cell.angle_alpha   90.00
_cell.angle_beta   90.00
_cell.angle_gamma   90.00
#
_symmetry.space_group_name_H-M   'P 1'
#
loop_
_entity.id
_entity.type
_entity.pdbx_description
1 polymer ?
#
loop_
_entity_poly.entity_id
_entity_poly.type
_entity_poly.pdbx_seq_one_letter_code
_entity_poly.pdbx_strand_id
1 'polypeptide(L)'
;MAIPKVIYQTFKTNKIPLLTKFYIWRFLRKNKGYRREFFDDAQVDAFVKESFDERTYRAYSRLQIGAAKADFFRYAILYIRGGIYLDLDSDITGKLDQVIRTDDVAVVAREKKWQQYFAQWALIFDKGHPFLEETIKLIVENIENNRFPHDVHSMTGPTVYSLAINNVIARNPEVSYRIYTDDYKGIMKFKYKLGKILIYGDRSKHWKKLQKVIPVVKAEN
;
A
#
# COMPACT_ATOMS: atom_id res chain seq x y z
N MET A 1 2.68 13.97 -17.67
CA MET A 1 2.43 12.62 -17.12
C MET A 1 1.81 12.82 -15.77
N ALA A 2 0.60 12.30 -15.58
CA ALA A 2 -0.19 12.53 -14.37
C ALA A 2 0.48 11.88 -13.15
N ILE A 3 0.83 10.58 -13.24
CA ILE A 3 1.51 9.85 -12.15
C ILE A 3 2.95 10.37 -11.92
N PRO A 4 3.28 10.88 -10.72
CA PRO A 4 4.63 11.29 -10.36
C PRO A 4 5.65 10.14 -10.38
N LYS A 5 6.88 10.41 -10.84
CA LYS A 5 7.98 9.42 -10.88
C LYS A 5 8.68 9.24 -9.52
N VAL A 6 7.92 8.85 -8.51
CA VAL A 6 8.37 8.66 -7.12
C VAL A 6 7.93 7.30 -6.62
N ILE A 7 8.87 6.54 -6.04
CA ILE A 7 8.62 5.24 -5.44
C ILE A 7 8.68 5.39 -3.91
N TYR A 8 7.55 5.21 -3.24
CA TYR A 8 7.43 5.20 -1.79
C TYR A 8 7.56 3.78 -1.25
N GLN A 9 8.32 3.63 -0.18
CA GLN A 9 8.37 2.40 0.60
C GLN A 9 8.38 2.74 2.09
N THR A 10 7.91 1.82 2.92
CA THR A 10 7.95 1.97 4.38
C THR A 10 8.48 0.72 5.07
N PHE A 11 9.06 0.91 6.25
CA PHE A 11 9.39 -0.17 7.18
C PHE A 11 9.41 0.37 8.60
N LYS A 12 9.38 -0.52 9.60
CA LYS A 12 9.42 -0.13 11.00
C LYS A 12 10.57 0.80 11.38
N THR A 13 11.72 0.64 10.72
CA THR A 13 12.92 1.43 10.99
C THR A 13 13.71 1.71 9.71
N ASN A 14 14.64 2.66 9.77
CA ASN A 14 15.62 2.92 8.72
C ASN A 14 16.69 1.81 8.56
N LYS A 15 16.71 0.80 9.43
CA LYS A 15 17.65 -0.33 9.37
C LYS A 15 17.11 -1.43 8.47
N ILE A 16 17.41 -1.31 7.18
CA ILE A 16 16.99 -2.27 6.15
C ILE A 16 18.14 -3.25 5.84
N PRO A 17 17.88 -4.56 5.64
CA PRO A 17 18.90 -5.55 5.28
C PRO A 17 19.68 -5.20 4.00
N LEU A 18 20.98 -5.55 3.97
CA LEU A 18 21.85 -5.29 2.80
C LEU A 18 21.29 -5.88 1.50
N LEU A 19 20.72 -7.09 1.56
CA LEU A 19 20.10 -7.71 0.38
C LEU A 19 18.96 -6.84 -0.18
N THR A 20 18.09 -6.31 0.69
CA THR A 20 17.02 -5.39 0.27
C THR A 20 17.59 -4.13 -0.37
N LYS A 21 18.64 -3.54 0.23
CA LYS A 21 19.32 -2.36 -0.35
C LYS A 21 19.88 -2.67 -1.73
N PHE A 22 20.42 -3.87 -1.95
CA PHE A 22 20.87 -4.32 -3.27
C PHE A 22 19.74 -4.40 -4.29
N TYR A 23 18.58 -4.98 -3.93
CA TYR A 23 17.41 -5.00 -4.82
C TYR A 23 16.92 -3.60 -5.16
N ILE A 24 16.86 -2.71 -4.17
CA ILE A 24 16.52 -1.29 -4.35
C ILE A 24 17.48 -0.61 -5.33
N TRP A 25 18.78 -0.70 -5.08
CA TRP A 25 19.81 -0.15 -5.95
C TRP A 25 19.67 -0.67 -7.39
N ARG A 26 19.45 -1.98 -7.55
CA ARG A 26 19.35 -2.65 -8.84
C ARG A 26 18.15 -2.13 -9.64
N PHE A 27 16.98 -1.99 -9.03
CA PHE A 27 15.82 -1.49 -9.77
C PHE A 27 15.87 0.01 -10.03
N LEU A 28 16.47 0.81 -9.14
CA LEU A 28 16.65 2.25 -9.38
C LEU A 28 17.63 2.51 -10.52
N ARG A 29 18.71 1.73 -10.63
CA ARG A 29 19.63 1.78 -11.79
C ARG A 29 18.92 1.53 -13.11
N LYS A 30 17.91 0.66 -13.11
CA LYS A 30 17.10 0.34 -14.30
C LYS A 30 16.06 1.41 -14.61
N ASN A 31 15.66 2.19 -13.61
CA ASN A 31 14.59 3.19 -13.66
C ASN A 31 15.12 4.59 -13.27
N LYS A 32 16.17 5.07 -13.95
CA LYS A 32 16.91 6.29 -13.60
C LYS A 32 16.07 7.58 -13.47
N GLY A 33 14.91 7.64 -14.12
CA GLY A 33 13.99 8.78 -14.01
C GLY A 33 13.08 8.75 -12.77
N TYR A 34 13.17 7.70 -11.95
CA TYR A 34 12.38 7.53 -10.74
C TYR A 34 13.26 7.75 -9.53
N ARG A 35 12.77 8.55 -8.58
CA ARG A 35 13.39 8.69 -7.26
C ARG A 35 12.69 7.79 -6.25
N ARG A 36 13.37 7.49 -5.15
CA ARG A 36 12.81 6.73 -4.03
C ARG A 36 12.69 7.61 -2.80
N GLU A 37 11.57 7.52 -2.12
CA GLU A 37 11.35 8.11 -0.80
C GLU A 37 10.98 7.01 0.20
N PHE A 38 11.49 7.11 1.41
CA PHE A 38 11.33 6.08 2.44
C PHE A 38 10.86 6.69 3.75
N PHE A 39 9.93 5.99 4.39
CA PHE A 39 9.30 6.41 5.62
C PHE A 39 9.41 5.30 6.67
N ASP A 40 10.00 5.62 7.82
CA ASP A 40 9.84 4.78 9.01
C ASP A 40 8.51 5.00 9.73
N ASP A 41 8.20 4.21 10.76
CA ASP A 41 6.93 4.29 11.48
C ASP A 41 6.65 5.70 12.06
N ALA A 42 7.70 6.42 12.51
CA ALA A 42 7.54 7.76 13.06
C ALA A 42 7.23 8.79 11.96
N GLN A 43 7.90 8.67 10.82
CA GLN A 43 7.63 9.52 9.65
C GLN A 43 6.26 9.24 9.04
N VAL A 44 5.80 7.98 9.05
CA VAL A 44 4.44 7.63 8.64
C VAL A 44 3.40 8.29 9.55
N ASP A 45 3.57 8.19 10.88
CA ASP A 45 2.63 8.80 11.84
C ASP A 45 2.54 10.32 11.65
N ALA A 46 3.69 11.00 11.58
CA ALA A 46 3.75 12.44 11.34
C ALA A 46 3.08 12.81 10.01
N PHE A 47 3.37 12.08 8.94
CA PHE A 47 2.77 12.32 7.63
C PHE A 47 1.23 12.23 7.66
N VAL A 48 0.67 11.18 8.30
CA VAL A 48 -0.79 11.03 8.39
C VAL A 48 -1.39 12.14 9.25
N LYS A 49 -0.75 12.49 10.37
CA LYS A 49 -1.21 13.57 11.26
C LYS A 49 -1.25 14.93 10.57
N GLU A 50 -0.25 15.22 9.74
CA GLU A 50 -0.13 16.50 9.03
C GLU A 50 -1.04 16.59 7.79
N SER A 51 -1.35 15.45 7.17
CA SER A 51 -2.05 15.44 5.86
C SER A 51 -3.56 15.24 5.94
N PHE A 52 -4.08 14.78 7.08
CA PHE A 52 -5.51 14.44 7.23
C PHE A 52 -6.13 15.14 8.43
N ASP A 53 -7.46 15.21 8.42
CA ASP A 53 -8.25 15.77 9.51
C ASP A 53 -8.15 14.94 10.80
N GLU A 54 -8.56 15.54 11.91
CA GLU A 54 -8.49 14.93 13.24
C GLU A 54 -9.22 13.58 13.30
N ARG A 55 -10.38 13.46 12.63
CA ARG A 55 -11.15 12.22 12.57
C ARG A 55 -10.33 11.09 11.95
N THR A 56 -9.74 11.33 10.78
CA THR A 56 -8.95 10.33 10.07
C THR A 56 -7.69 9.97 10.84
N TYR A 57 -6.97 10.96 11.40
CA TYR A 57 -5.78 10.69 12.21
C TYR A 57 -6.13 9.91 13.48
N ARG A 58 -7.23 10.26 14.17
CA ARG A 58 -7.71 9.52 15.36
C ARG A 58 -7.96 8.05 15.01
N ALA A 59 -8.65 7.77 13.90
CA ALA A 59 -8.86 6.41 13.43
C ALA A 59 -7.53 5.69 13.16
N TYR A 60 -6.64 6.28 12.35
CA TYR A 60 -5.32 5.71 12.07
C TYR A 60 -4.52 5.39 13.36
N SER A 61 -4.52 6.32 14.33
CA SER A 61 -3.78 6.20 15.59
C SER A 61 -4.26 5.03 16.47
N ARG A 62 -5.46 4.49 16.20
CA ARG A 62 -6.03 3.33 16.90
C ARG A 62 -5.50 2.00 16.38
N LEU A 63 -4.89 1.96 15.19
CA LEU A 63 -4.33 0.73 14.63
C LEU A 63 -3.15 0.22 15.48
N GLN A 64 -3.20 -1.05 15.88
CA GLN A 64 -2.17 -1.68 16.72
C GLN A 64 -1.19 -2.52 15.89
N ILE A 65 -1.64 -3.08 14.78
CA ILE A 65 -0.87 -3.99 13.95
C ILE A 65 -0.13 -3.21 12.86
N GLY A 66 1.20 -3.29 12.85
CA GLY A 66 2.03 -2.53 11.89
C GLY A 66 1.71 -2.79 10.41
N ALA A 67 1.27 -3.99 10.04
CA ALA A 67 0.79 -4.25 8.68
C ALA A 67 -0.46 -3.42 8.34
N ALA A 68 -1.40 -3.27 9.27
CA ALA A 68 -2.60 -2.45 9.10
C ALA A 68 -2.24 -0.96 8.96
N LYS A 69 -1.25 -0.49 9.73
CA LYS A 69 -0.70 0.87 9.58
C LYS A 69 -0.06 1.09 8.20
N ALA A 70 0.71 0.12 7.71
CA ALA A 70 1.33 0.19 6.39
C ALA A 70 0.28 0.12 5.25
N ASP A 71 -0.81 -0.63 5.44
CA ASP A 71 -1.96 -0.62 4.55
C ASP A 71 -2.59 0.78 4.48
N PHE A 72 -2.87 1.41 5.62
CA PHE A 72 -3.38 2.79 5.61
C PHE A 72 -2.42 3.76 4.92
N PHE A 73 -1.14 3.70 5.26
CA PHE A 73 -0.12 4.62 4.74
C PHE A 73 0.00 4.57 3.22
N ARG A 74 -0.03 3.38 2.59
CA ARG A 74 0.14 3.30 1.13
C ARG A 74 -0.99 3.96 0.35
N TYR A 75 -2.21 3.97 0.90
CA TYR A 75 -3.32 4.72 0.32
C TYR A 75 -3.18 6.21 0.59
N ALA A 76 -2.86 6.57 1.83
CA ALA A 76 -2.70 7.95 2.26
C ALA A 76 -1.62 8.70 1.45
N ILE A 77 -0.42 8.12 1.33
CA ILE A 77 0.69 8.77 0.62
C ILE A 77 0.39 8.97 -0.87
N LEU A 78 -0.24 7.99 -1.51
CA LEU A 78 -0.59 8.08 -2.93
C LEU A 78 -1.80 8.99 -3.16
N TYR A 79 -2.75 9.07 -2.24
CA TYR A 79 -3.86 10.01 -2.34
C TYR A 79 -3.35 11.45 -2.29
N ILE A 80 -2.43 11.76 -1.37
CA ILE A 80 -1.91 13.12 -1.19
C ILE A 80 -0.88 13.49 -2.27
N ARG A 81 0.05 12.59 -2.59
CA ARG A 81 1.22 12.91 -3.43
C ARG A 81 1.21 12.27 -4.80
N GLY A 82 0.35 11.29 -5.06
CA GLY A 82 0.46 10.41 -6.23
C GLY A 82 1.77 9.62 -6.21
N GLY A 83 1.99 8.83 -7.25
CA GLY A 83 3.24 8.12 -7.54
C GLY A 83 3.07 6.60 -7.48
N ILE A 84 4.11 5.93 -6.99
CA ILE A 84 4.17 4.48 -6.88
C ILE A 84 4.44 4.09 -5.44
N TYR A 85 3.63 3.23 -4.86
CA TYR A 85 3.98 2.55 -3.62
C TYR A 85 4.44 1.13 -3.94
N LEU A 86 5.50 0.66 -3.28
CA LEU A 86 6.02 -0.69 -3.43
C LEU A 86 6.41 -1.27 -2.06
N ASP A 87 5.85 -2.42 -1.71
CA ASP A 87 6.25 -3.13 -0.49
C ASP A 87 7.76 -3.37 -0.44
N LEU A 88 8.34 -3.27 0.76
CA LEU A 88 9.80 -3.34 0.94
C LEU A 88 10.38 -4.69 0.50
N ASP A 89 9.61 -5.76 0.63
CA ASP A 89 10.00 -7.10 0.19
C ASP A 89 9.76 -7.36 -1.30
N SER A 90 9.26 -6.37 -2.06
CA SER A 90 8.97 -6.48 -3.49
C SER A 90 10.09 -5.89 -4.36
N ASP A 91 10.11 -6.28 -5.64
CA ASP A 91 11.18 -5.95 -6.58
C ASP A 91 10.61 -5.51 -7.94
N ILE A 92 11.30 -4.59 -8.62
CA ILE A 92 10.97 -4.15 -9.98
C ILE A 92 12.06 -4.72 -10.91
N THR A 93 11.69 -5.78 -11.64
CA THR A 93 12.60 -6.46 -12.55
C THR A 93 12.68 -5.82 -13.93
N GLY A 94 11.63 -5.12 -14.38
CA GLY A 94 11.58 -4.41 -15.67
C GLY A 94 11.70 -2.88 -15.55
N LYS A 95 11.26 -2.16 -16.59
CA LYS A 95 11.17 -0.69 -16.57
C LYS A 95 9.74 -0.27 -16.22
N LEU A 96 9.56 0.65 -15.28
CA LEU A 96 8.25 1.17 -14.90
C LEU A 96 7.55 1.87 -16.08
N ASP A 97 8.30 2.50 -16.99
CA ASP A 97 7.76 3.13 -18.20
C ASP A 97 7.20 2.09 -19.22
N GLN A 98 7.39 0.78 -19.01
CA GLN A 98 6.66 -0.28 -19.76
C GLN A 98 5.31 -0.62 -19.13
N VAL A 99 5.13 -0.24 -17.86
CA VAL A 99 3.91 -0.46 -17.08
C VAL A 99 3.07 0.80 -17.05
N ILE A 100 3.66 1.99 -17.01
CA ILE A 100 2.99 3.28 -16.81
C ILE A 100 3.05 4.09 -18.10
N ARG A 101 1.89 4.42 -18.65
CA ARG A 101 1.72 5.28 -19.82
C ARG A 101 1.61 6.73 -19.39
N THR A 102 1.86 7.65 -20.31
CA THR A 102 1.89 9.10 -20.04
C THR A 102 0.54 9.69 -19.63
N ASP A 103 -0.54 9.06 -20.08
CA ASP A 103 -1.95 9.39 -19.89
C ASP A 103 -2.63 8.60 -18.75
N ASP A 104 -1.93 7.61 -18.16
CA ASP A 104 -2.48 6.88 -17.02
C ASP A 104 -2.62 7.80 -15.80
N VAL A 105 -3.77 7.73 -15.13
CA VAL A 105 -4.02 8.32 -13.80
C VAL A 105 -4.13 7.26 -12.71
N ALA A 106 -4.35 5.99 -13.06
CA ALA A 106 -4.32 4.85 -12.16
C ALA A 106 -3.99 3.56 -12.92
N VAL A 107 -3.08 2.76 -12.36
CA VAL A 107 -2.77 1.41 -12.88
C VAL A 107 -2.91 0.39 -11.76
N VAL A 108 -4.04 -0.32 -11.76
CA VAL A 108 -4.37 -1.33 -10.75
C VAL A 108 -4.12 -2.73 -11.30
N ALA A 109 -3.75 -3.68 -10.44
CA ALA A 109 -3.61 -5.08 -10.81
C ALA A 109 -4.50 -5.96 -9.94
N ARG A 110 -4.98 -7.08 -10.49
CA ARG A 110 -5.65 -8.13 -9.71
C ARG A 110 -4.62 -9.09 -9.13
N GLU A 111 -4.89 -9.63 -7.94
CA GLU A 111 -4.03 -10.67 -7.37
C GLU A 111 -4.11 -11.94 -8.23
N LYS A 112 -2.95 -12.46 -8.66
CA LYS A 112 -2.89 -13.64 -9.53
C LYS A 112 -3.74 -14.82 -9.05
N LYS A 113 -3.67 -15.15 -7.76
CA LYS A 113 -4.38 -16.30 -7.18
C LYS A 113 -5.84 -16.00 -6.82
N TRP A 114 -6.15 -14.76 -6.47
CA TRP A 114 -7.43 -14.35 -5.91
C TRP A 114 -7.98 -13.18 -6.72
N GLN A 115 -8.46 -13.47 -7.93
CA GLN A 115 -8.84 -12.45 -8.91
C GLN A 115 -9.96 -11.52 -8.43
N GLN A 116 -10.72 -11.89 -7.39
CA GLN A 116 -11.68 -10.97 -6.76
C GLN A 116 -11.01 -9.78 -6.07
N TYR A 117 -9.72 -9.89 -5.72
CA TYR A 117 -8.97 -8.83 -5.04
C TYR A 117 -8.02 -8.10 -5.99
N PHE A 118 -7.90 -6.79 -5.76
CA PHE A 118 -6.83 -5.98 -6.32
C PHE A 118 -5.57 -6.08 -5.45
N ALA A 119 -4.42 -6.21 -6.11
CA ALA A 119 -3.11 -6.21 -5.48
C ALA A 119 -2.84 -4.84 -4.84
N GLN A 120 -2.36 -4.86 -3.59
CA GLN A 120 -1.99 -3.68 -2.84
C GLN A 120 -0.51 -3.60 -2.46
N TRP A 121 0.27 -4.64 -2.78
CA TRP A 121 1.72 -4.67 -2.53
C TRP A 121 2.51 -3.78 -3.50
N ALA A 122 1.90 -3.40 -4.62
CA ALA A 122 2.35 -2.35 -5.52
C ALA A 122 1.12 -1.56 -5.98
N LEU A 123 1.20 -0.23 -5.92
CA LEU A 123 0.10 0.67 -6.26
C LEU A 123 0.64 1.82 -7.12
N ILE A 124 -0.12 2.27 -8.11
CA ILE A 124 0.29 3.29 -9.07
C ILE A 124 -0.88 4.23 -9.32
N PHE A 125 -0.77 5.48 -8.88
CA PHE A 125 -1.87 6.45 -8.91
C PHE A 125 -1.37 7.88 -9.12
N ASP A 126 -2.17 8.71 -9.77
CA ASP A 126 -2.10 10.15 -9.62
C ASP A 126 -2.72 10.56 -8.27
N LYS A 127 -2.35 11.75 -7.79
CA LYS A 127 -2.90 12.33 -6.55
C LYS A 127 -4.41 12.53 -6.68
N GLY A 128 -5.12 12.40 -5.56
CA GLY A 128 -6.56 12.64 -5.50
C GLY A 128 -7.43 11.58 -6.19
N HIS A 129 -6.87 10.43 -6.58
CA HIS A 129 -7.65 9.43 -7.33
C HIS A 129 -8.83 8.88 -6.48
N PRO A 130 -10.07 8.84 -7.01
CA PRO A 130 -11.27 8.46 -6.25
C PRO A 130 -11.22 7.07 -5.60
N PHE A 131 -10.49 6.11 -6.20
CA PHE A 131 -10.27 4.79 -5.58
C PHE A 131 -9.57 4.88 -4.22
N LEU A 132 -8.58 5.76 -4.09
CA LEU A 132 -7.83 5.93 -2.84
C LEU A 132 -8.64 6.69 -1.80
N GLU A 133 -9.40 7.70 -2.23
CA GLU A 133 -10.33 8.44 -1.37
C GLU A 133 -11.37 7.51 -0.73
N GLU A 134 -12.07 6.73 -1.56
CA GLU A 134 -13.07 5.77 -1.07
C GLU A 134 -12.42 4.70 -0.17
N THR A 135 -11.20 4.26 -0.50
CA THR A 135 -10.48 3.28 0.34
C THR A 135 -10.20 3.85 1.74
N ILE A 136 -9.65 5.07 1.82
CA ILE A 136 -9.34 5.73 3.10
C ILE A 136 -10.63 5.93 3.90
N LYS A 137 -11.70 6.40 3.24
CA LYS A 137 -13.02 6.58 3.86
C LYS A 137 -13.54 5.28 4.47
N LEU A 138 -13.57 4.19 3.71
CA LEU A 138 -14.07 2.90 4.20
C LEU A 138 -13.20 2.33 5.33
N ILE A 139 -11.88 2.55 5.29
CA ILE A 139 -10.99 2.14 6.38
C ILE A 139 -11.30 2.92 7.67
N VAL A 140 -11.48 4.23 7.57
CA VAL A 140 -11.86 5.06 8.73
C VAL A 140 -13.18 4.56 9.32
N GLU A 141 -14.19 4.32 8.49
CA GLU A 141 -15.48 3.76 8.93
C GLU A 141 -15.33 2.36 9.57
N ASN A 142 -14.49 1.49 9.01
CA ASN A 142 -14.22 0.17 9.58
C ASN A 142 -13.59 0.27 10.97
N ILE A 143 -12.66 1.21 11.17
CA ILE A 143 -11.96 1.43 12.43
C ILE A 143 -12.90 2.01 13.48
N GLU A 144 -13.66 3.05 13.13
CA GLU A 144 -14.60 3.71 14.03
C GLU A 144 -15.63 2.73 14.59
N ASN A 145 -16.18 1.89 13.71
CA ASN A 145 -17.18 0.88 14.07
C ASN A 145 -16.55 -0.46 14.50
N ASN A 146 -15.22 -0.56 14.56
CA ASN A 146 -14.48 -1.79 14.84
C ASN A 146 -15.03 -3.02 14.10
N ARG A 147 -15.34 -2.90 12.79
CA ARG A 147 -16.10 -3.91 12.02
C ARG A 147 -15.38 -5.25 11.90
N PHE A 148 -14.05 -5.23 11.92
CA PHE A 148 -13.20 -6.40 11.63
C PHE A 148 -12.10 -6.58 12.69
N PRO A 149 -12.46 -6.80 13.96
CA PRO A 149 -11.53 -6.70 15.09
C PRO A 149 -10.35 -7.66 14.98
N HIS A 150 -10.47 -8.79 14.27
CA HIS A 150 -9.42 -9.79 14.13
C HIS A 150 -9.08 -10.12 12.67
N ASP A 151 -9.43 -9.23 11.74
CA ASP A 151 -9.20 -9.41 10.31
C ASP A 151 -8.60 -8.15 9.68
N VAL A 152 -7.26 -8.13 9.58
CA VAL A 152 -6.52 -7.04 8.91
C VAL A 152 -6.88 -6.93 7.43
N HIS A 153 -7.17 -8.05 6.77
CA HIS A 153 -7.46 -8.08 5.34
C HIS A 153 -8.75 -7.30 5.01
N SER A 154 -9.74 -7.41 5.88
CA SER A 154 -11.01 -6.68 5.80
C SER A 154 -10.96 -5.30 6.45
N MET A 155 -10.21 -5.11 7.54
CA MET A 155 -10.08 -3.81 8.20
C MET A 155 -9.38 -2.77 7.31
N THR A 156 -8.19 -3.09 6.80
CA THR A 156 -7.31 -2.15 6.08
C THR A 156 -6.75 -2.69 4.77
N GLY A 157 -6.83 -4.00 4.54
CA GLY A 157 -6.11 -4.69 3.47
C GLY A 157 -6.87 -4.83 2.14
N PRO A 158 -6.59 -5.91 1.38
CA PRO A 158 -7.09 -6.04 0.00
C PRO A 158 -8.62 -6.14 -0.11
N THR A 159 -9.34 -6.61 0.91
CA THR A 159 -10.81 -6.70 0.85
C THR A 159 -11.41 -5.31 0.77
N VAL A 160 -11.08 -4.40 1.70
CA VAL A 160 -11.65 -3.05 1.72
C VAL A 160 -11.21 -2.21 0.53
N TYR A 161 -9.95 -2.38 0.08
CA TYR A 161 -9.46 -1.74 -1.14
C TYR A 161 -10.21 -2.18 -2.39
N SER A 162 -10.47 -3.49 -2.51
CA SER A 162 -11.21 -4.01 -3.67
C SER A 162 -12.67 -3.59 -3.63
N LEU A 163 -13.28 -3.56 -2.45
CA LEU A 163 -14.62 -3.01 -2.24
C LEU A 163 -14.69 -1.53 -2.67
N ALA A 164 -13.72 -0.71 -2.25
CA ALA A 164 -13.66 0.70 -2.61
C ALA A 164 -13.57 0.91 -4.13
N ILE A 165 -12.68 0.18 -4.81
CA ILE A 165 -12.56 0.24 -6.27
C ILE A 165 -13.89 -0.10 -6.95
N ASN A 166 -14.51 -1.22 -6.54
CA ASN A 166 -15.78 -1.66 -7.14
C ASN A 166 -16.91 -0.66 -6.87
N ASN A 167 -16.98 -0.06 -5.68
CA ASN A 167 -17.96 0.97 -5.33
C ASN A 167 -17.80 2.22 -6.20
N VAL A 168 -16.56 2.65 -6.46
CA VAL A 168 -16.31 3.81 -7.32
C VAL A 168 -16.68 3.49 -8.76
N ILE A 169 -16.27 2.35 -9.30
CA ILE A 169 -16.62 1.94 -10.68
C ILE A 169 -18.14 1.86 -10.85
N ALA A 170 -18.85 1.29 -9.87
CA ALA A 170 -20.30 1.18 -9.91
C ALA A 170 -21.01 2.55 -9.89
N ARG A 171 -20.49 3.53 -9.14
CA ARG A 171 -21.06 4.89 -9.05
C ARG A 171 -20.61 5.82 -10.18
N ASN A 172 -19.41 5.61 -10.71
CA ASN A 172 -18.81 6.41 -11.77
C ASN A 172 -18.11 5.48 -12.78
N PRO A 173 -18.86 4.92 -13.75
CA PRO A 173 -18.29 4.04 -14.77
C PRO A 173 -17.22 4.69 -15.65
N GLU A 174 -17.23 6.02 -15.76
CA GLU A 174 -16.27 6.82 -16.56
C GLU A 174 -14.98 7.14 -15.80
N VAL A 175 -14.81 6.66 -14.56
CA VAL A 175 -13.56 6.82 -13.82
C VAL A 175 -12.40 6.25 -14.64
N SER A 176 -11.34 7.05 -14.85
CA SER A 176 -10.20 6.63 -15.66
C SER A 176 -9.25 5.75 -14.84
N TYR A 177 -9.00 4.54 -15.31
CA TYR A 177 -8.01 3.63 -14.75
C TYR A 177 -7.65 2.57 -15.77
N ARG A 178 -6.53 1.89 -15.56
CA ARG A 178 -6.15 0.72 -16.35
C ARG A 178 -5.90 -0.49 -15.46
N ILE A 179 -6.42 -1.63 -15.88
CA ILE A 179 -6.10 -2.91 -15.26
C ILE A 179 -4.85 -3.49 -15.93
N TYR A 180 -3.85 -3.81 -15.12
CA TYR A 180 -2.68 -4.59 -15.54
C TYR A 180 -2.85 -6.03 -15.06
N THR A 181 -2.82 -7.00 -15.98
CA THR A 181 -3.06 -8.41 -15.64
C THR A 181 -1.84 -9.08 -15.02
N ASP A 182 -2.07 -10.21 -14.33
CA ASP A 182 -1.03 -11.17 -13.90
C ASP A 182 0.07 -10.60 -13.00
N ASP A 183 -0.28 -9.90 -11.91
CA ASP A 183 0.69 -9.31 -10.97
C ASP A 183 1.78 -8.51 -11.70
N TYR A 184 1.36 -7.59 -12.58
CA TYR A 184 2.25 -6.78 -13.41
C TYR A 184 3.12 -7.58 -14.40
N LYS A 185 2.63 -8.75 -14.86
CA LYS A 185 3.32 -9.67 -15.79
C LYS A 185 4.77 -9.97 -15.40
N GLY A 186 5.07 -9.98 -14.11
CA GLY A 186 6.41 -10.22 -13.56
C GLY A 186 7.40 -9.05 -13.72
N ILE A 187 6.99 -7.91 -14.30
CA ILE A 187 7.79 -6.67 -14.30
C ILE A 187 8.00 -6.20 -12.86
N MET A 188 6.95 -6.27 -12.04
CA MET A 188 7.05 -6.19 -10.59
C MET A 188 6.81 -7.57 -9.99
N LYS A 189 7.54 -7.90 -8.93
CA LYS A 189 7.46 -9.20 -8.27
C LYS A 189 7.23 -9.02 -6.78
N PHE A 190 6.16 -9.64 -6.32
CA PHE A 190 5.92 -9.81 -4.90
C PHE A 190 6.95 -10.77 -4.30
N LYS A 191 7.71 -10.29 -3.30
CA LYS A 191 8.71 -11.07 -2.55
C LYS A 191 9.90 -11.57 -3.37
N TYR A 192 11.01 -10.84 -3.28
CA TYR A 192 12.29 -11.35 -3.76
C TYR A 192 12.83 -12.49 -2.86
N LYS A 193 13.74 -13.31 -3.41
CA LYS A 193 14.31 -14.49 -2.74
C LYS A 193 14.93 -14.09 -1.39
N LEU A 194 14.59 -14.80 -0.32
CA LEU A 194 15.02 -14.55 1.07
C LEU A 194 14.47 -13.27 1.74
N GLY A 195 13.70 -12.41 1.05
CA GLY A 195 13.11 -11.20 1.64
C GLY A 195 12.27 -11.50 2.89
N LYS A 196 11.49 -12.59 2.85
CA LYS A 196 10.66 -13.04 3.97
C LYS A 196 11.47 -13.35 5.25
N ILE A 197 12.69 -13.87 5.11
CA ILE A 197 13.53 -14.27 6.24
C ILE A 197 14.28 -13.06 6.81
N LEU A 198 14.80 -12.21 5.93
CA LEU A 198 15.66 -11.09 6.31
C LEU A 198 14.89 -9.89 6.85
N ILE A 199 13.66 -9.68 6.36
CA ILE A 199 12.81 -8.54 6.76
C ILE A 199 11.95 -8.92 7.98
N TYR A 200 11.43 -10.15 8.01
CA TYR A 200 10.54 -10.63 9.08
C TYR A 200 11.25 -11.68 9.94
N GLY A 201 12.30 -11.24 10.65
CA GLY A 201 13.12 -12.11 11.51
C GLY A 201 12.31 -12.81 12.61
N ASP A 202 11.46 -12.06 13.32
CA ASP A 202 10.57 -12.62 14.34
C ASP A 202 9.18 -12.96 13.75
N ARG A 203 8.97 -14.26 13.49
CA ARG A 203 7.71 -14.77 12.95
C ARG A 203 6.55 -14.74 13.95
N SER A 204 6.80 -14.56 15.24
CA SER A 204 5.73 -14.42 16.25
C SER A 204 4.97 -13.10 16.05
N LYS A 205 5.68 -12.05 15.61
CA LYS A 205 5.16 -10.70 15.33
C LYS A 205 4.59 -10.54 13.91
N HIS A 206 4.40 -11.63 13.17
CA HIS A 206 3.75 -11.56 11.86
C HIS A 206 2.26 -11.28 12.03
N TRP A 207 1.70 -10.38 11.22
CA TRP A 207 0.32 -9.90 11.36
C TRP A 207 -0.73 -11.02 11.41
N LYS A 208 -0.58 -12.07 10.59
CA LYS A 208 -1.46 -13.27 10.61
C LYS A 208 -1.54 -13.98 11.97
N LYS A 209 -0.52 -13.84 12.82
CA LYS A 209 -0.53 -14.34 14.19
C LYS A 209 -1.05 -13.28 15.15
N LEU A 210 -0.56 -12.04 15.02
CA LEU A 210 -0.96 -10.92 15.89
C LEU A 210 -2.47 -10.68 15.88
N GLN A 211 -3.11 -10.68 14.72
CA GLN A 211 -4.55 -10.44 14.63
C GLN A 211 -5.41 -11.49 15.35
N LYS A 212 -4.84 -12.66 15.70
CA LYS A 212 -5.53 -13.71 16.47
C LYS A 212 -5.43 -13.50 17.98
N VAL A 213 -4.49 -12.68 18.43
CA VAL A 213 -4.19 -12.49 19.86
C VAL A 213 -4.49 -11.08 20.35
N ILE A 214 -4.46 -10.08 19.47
CA ILE A 214 -4.86 -8.71 19.74
C ILE A 214 -5.83 -8.23 18.67
N PRO A 215 -6.76 -7.32 19.00
CA PRO A 215 -7.58 -6.69 17.98
C PRO A 215 -6.72 -5.82 17.04
N VAL A 216 -7.20 -5.58 15.82
CA VAL A 216 -6.55 -4.68 14.86
C VAL A 216 -6.56 -3.23 15.39
N VAL A 217 -7.61 -2.87 16.12
CA VAL A 217 -7.93 -1.53 16.59
C VAL A 217 -8.03 -1.52 18.12
N LYS A 218 -7.39 -0.55 18.77
CA LYS A 218 -7.53 -0.31 20.22
C LYS A 218 -8.92 0.24 20.54
N ALA A 219 -9.48 -0.14 21.69
CA ALA A 219 -10.71 0.45 22.21
C ALA A 219 -10.55 1.96 22.40
N GLU A 220 -11.64 2.72 22.27
CA GLU A 220 -11.62 4.13 22.66
C GLU A 220 -11.58 4.20 24.19
N ASN A 221 -10.67 5.01 24.72
CA ASN A 221 -10.64 5.35 26.15
C ASN A 221 -11.74 6.36 26.45
#